data_AF-A0A2B6JP27-F1
#
_entry.id   AF-A0A2B6JP27-F1
#
_cell.length_a   1.000
_cell.length_b   1.000
_cell.length_c   1.000
_cell.angle_alpha   90.00
_cell.angle_beta   90.00
_cell.angle_gamma   90.00
#
_symmetry.space_group_name_H-M   'P 1'
#
loop_
_entity.id
_entity.type
_entity.pdbx_description
1 polymer ?
#
loop_
_entity_poly.entity_id
_entity_poly.type
_entity_poly.pdbx_seq_one_letter_code
_entity_poly.pdbx_strand_id
1 'polypeptide(L)'
;MYLVNILYDNNHNFQWASIAALIALIGSIISAWISWYNNRKTIATQKQMSKENLDLQEKLNKSNFKGNVVSKARIEWIQEVRKKSVDFISSCYNIFEFVKFHGDIAWLNAENEKSFNTLKNEIERNGTLLVLYFGPNVEGNKNNDLIVYLISTLLEAITNKDGYYDPNSLPELTDKVEILGDFLRIYFKAEWKRANGEIQDSEVQEYLEKHDLYIKAMDVFSDKLEEFKELADYKYDLAKEKYATVEP
;
A
#
# COMPACT_ATOMS: atom_id res chain seq x y z
N MET A 1 65.68 -64.32 15.21
CA MET A 1 64.94 -63.11 14.75
C MET A 1 65.30 -62.01 15.73
N TYR A 2 66.33 -61.22 15.42
CA TYR A 2 66.85 -60.18 16.32
C TYR A 2 65.82 -59.05 16.40
N LEU A 3 65.27 -58.82 17.59
CA LEU A 3 64.58 -57.58 17.90
C LEU A 3 65.66 -56.48 17.87
N VAL A 4 65.71 -55.72 16.77
CA VAL A 4 66.54 -54.53 16.67
C VAL A 4 66.09 -53.59 17.79
N ASN A 5 66.99 -53.33 18.75
CA ASN A 5 66.67 -52.57 19.95
C ASN A 5 66.71 -51.08 19.59
N ILE A 6 65.57 -50.53 19.14
CA ILE A 6 65.45 -49.15 18.61
C ILE A 6 66.00 -48.07 19.56
N LEU A 7 66.15 -48.37 20.86
CA LEU A 7 66.57 -47.43 21.90
C LEU A 7 68.07 -47.50 22.26
N TYR A 8 68.83 -48.49 21.76
CA TYR A 8 70.23 -48.73 22.15
C TYR A 8 71.12 -49.04 20.94
N ASP A 9 72.35 -48.52 20.92
CA ASP A 9 73.34 -48.80 19.87
C ASP A 9 74.07 -50.16 20.08
N ASN A 10 74.92 -50.55 19.12
CA ASN A 10 75.70 -51.79 19.18
C ASN A 10 76.70 -51.87 20.36
N ASN A 11 76.93 -50.77 21.08
CA ASN A 11 77.77 -50.65 22.28
C ASN A 11 76.93 -50.56 23.58
N HIS A 12 75.63 -50.85 23.53
CA HIS A 12 74.68 -50.73 24.64
C HIS A 12 74.47 -49.30 25.18
N ASN A 13 74.82 -48.27 24.41
CA ASN A 13 74.56 -46.88 24.78
C ASN A 13 73.17 -46.43 24.32
N PHE A 14 72.48 -45.69 25.17
CA PHE A 14 71.14 -45.18 24.93
C PHE A 14 71.12 -44.10 23.84
N GLN A 15 70.31 -44.27 22.79
CA GLN A 15 70.22 -43.34 21.67
C GLN A 15 69.09 -42.31 21.85
N TRP A 16 69.43 -41.13 22.34
CA TRP A 16 68.49 -39.99 22.47
C TRP A 16 67.84 -39.59 21.14
N ALA A 17 68.54 -39.77 20.02
CA ALA A 17 68.01 -39.51 18.68
C ALA A 17 66.80 -40.39 18.32
N SER A 18 66.78 -41.65 18.75
CA SER A 18 65.66 -42.58 18.51
C SER A 18 64.41 -42.19 19.28
N ILE A 19 64.57 -41.67 20.51
CA ILE A 19 63.46 -41.13 21.31
C ILE A 19 62.94 -39.82 20.73
N ALA A 20 63.84 -38.93 20.29
CA ALA A 20 63.44 -37.70 19.61
C ALA A 20 62.65 -38.00 18.32
N ALA A 21 63.08 -38.99 17.52
CA ALA A 21 62.37 -39.42 16.33
C ALA A 21 60.98 -40.01 16.65
N LEU A 22 60.86 -40.78 17.72
CA LEU A 22 59.59 -41.38 18.16
C LEU A 22 58.61 -40.32 18.70
N ILE A 23 59.10 -39.34 19.46
CA ILE A 23 58.32 -38.17 19.90
C ILE A 23 57.88 -37.31 18.71
N ALA A 24 58.77 -37.09 17.73
CA ALA A 24 58.44 -36.34 16.51
C ALA A 24 57.37 -37.06 15.66
N LEU A 25 57.43 -38.39 15.59
CA LEU A 25 56.45 -39.22 14.87
C LEU A 25 55.08 -39.24 15.58
N ILE A 26 55.06 -39.34 16.91
CA ILE A 26 53.81 -39.21 17.68
C ILE A 26 53.23 -37.79 17.53
N GLY A 27 54.09 -36.77 17.62
CA GLY A 27 53.68 -35.37 17.43
C GLY A 27 53.09 -35.09 16.05
N SER A 28 53.65 -35.68 14.98
CA SER A 28 53.14 -35.51 13.62
C SER A 28 51.80 -36.23 13.40
N ILE A 29 51.60 -37.41 13.98
CA ILE A 29 50.32 -38.14 13.94
C ILE A 29 49.22 -37.39 14.69
N ILE A 30 49.51 -36.90 15.91
CA ILE A 30 48.55 -36.11 16.70
C ILE A 30 48.19 -34.82 15.96
N SER A 31 49.17 -34.14 15.36
CA SER A 31 48.95 -32.93 14.57
C SER A 31 48.09 -33.18 13.33
N ALA A 32 48.33 -34.29 12.61
CA ALA A 32 47.51 -34.70 11.47
C ALA A 32 46.07 -35.04 11.88
N TRP A 33 45.89 -35.69 13.04
CA TRP A 33 44.58 -36.03 13.56
C TRP A 33 43.76 -34.80 14.00
N ILE A 34 44.39 -33.87 14.73
CA ILE A 34 43.78 -32.58 15.11
C ILE A 34 43.40 -31.78 13.87
N SER A 35 44.30 -31.73 12.87
CA SER A 35 44.04 -31.06 11.59
C SER A 35 42.84 -31.68 10.85
N TRP A 36 42.76 -33.00 10.79
CA TRP A 36 41.65 -33.71 10.16
C TRP A 36 40.31 -33.47 10.89
N TYR A 37 40.32 -33.54 12.23
CA TYR A 37 39.13 -33.28 13.04
C TYR A 37 38.62 -31.84 12.87
N ASN A 38 39.53 -30.87 12.94
CA ASN A 38 39.21 -29.45 12.75
C ASN A 38 38.72 -29.18 11.32
N ASN A 39 39.34 -29.77 10.30
CA ASN A 39 38.94 -29.61 8.91
C ASN A 39 37.52 -30.16 8.66
N ARG A 40 37.16 -31.32 9.23
CA ARG A 40 35.79 -31.85 9.15
C ARG A 40 34.76 -30.90 9.76
N LYS A 41 35.05 -30.35 10.94
CA LYS A 41 34.17 -29.38 11.60
C LYS A 41 34.04 -28.11 10.77
N THR A 42 35.14 -27.58 10.24
CA THR A 42 35.16 -26.41 9.35
C THR A 42 34.34 -26.64 8.08
N ILE A 43 34.46 -27.80 7.44
CA ILE A 43 33.68 -28.15 6.24
C ILE A 43 32.17 -28.22 6.57
N ALA A 44 31.81 -28.81 7.71
CA ALA A 44 30.41 -28.88 8.13
C ALA A 44 29.85 -27.48 8.42
N THR A 45 30.59 -26.64 9.14
CA THR A 45 30.21 -25.25 9.41
C THR A 45 30.14 -24.41 8.12
N GLN A 46 31.06 -24.60 7.17
CA GLN A 46 31.00 -23.94 5.86
C GLN A 46 29.76 -24.34 5.05
N LYS A 47 29.39 -25.63 5.06
CA LYS A 47 28.15 -26.09 4.42
C LYS A 47 26.91 -25.48 5.07
N GLN A 48 26.88 -25.40 6.40
CA GLN A 48 25.79 -24.77 7.14
C GLN A 48 25.68 -23.28 6.81
N MET A 49 26.79 -22.53 6.90
CA MET A 49 26.82 -21.10 6.53
C MET A 49 26.41 -20.89 5.07
N SER A 50 26.83 -21.77 4.15
CA SER A 50 26.41 -21.69 2.74
C SER A 50 24.91 -21.90 2.59
N LYS A 51 24.31 -22.85 3.31
CA LYS A 51 22.87 -23.10 3.29
C LYS A 51 22.09 -21.95 3.91
N GLU A 52 22.54 -21.42 5.04
CA GLU A 52 21.96 -20.25 5.71
C GLU A 52 22.04 -19.00 4.82
N ASN A 53 23.16 -18.79 4.13
CA ASN A 53 23.31 -17.70 3.16
C ASN A 53 22.36 -17.84 1.97
N LEU A 54 22.15 -19.05 1.46
CA LEU A 54 21.19 -19.31 0.37
C LEU A 54 19.75 -19.02 0.83
N ASP A 55 19.35 -19.52 2.01
CA ASP A 55 18.03 -19.27 2.59
C ASP A 55 17.82 -17.77 2.87
N LEU A 56 18.84 -17.07 3.36
CA LEU A 56 18.80 -15.63 3.56
C LEU A 56 18.65 -14.87 2.23
N GLN A 57 19.41 -15.25 1.20
CA GLN A 57 19.27 -14.67 -0.14
C GLN A 57 17.89 -14.91 -0.74
N GLU A 58 17.34 -16.10 -0.58
CA GLU A 58 15.98 -16.43 -1.03
C GLU A 58 14.93 -15.58 -0.32
N LYS A 59 15.01 -15.45 1.01
CA LYS A 59 14.13 -14.60 1.82
C LYS A 59 14.21 -13.13 1.41
N LEU A 60 15.42 -12.61 1.20
CA LEU A 60 15.63 -11.24 0.73
C LEU A 60 15.06 -11.03 -0.67
N ASN A 61 15.30 -11.96 -1.60
CA ASN A 61 14.76 -11.90 -2.96
C ASN A 61 13.22 -11.94 -2.97
N LYS A 62 12.61 -12.80 -2.15
CA LYS A 62 11.15 -12.88 -2.02
C LYS A 62 10.55 -11.60 -1.41
N SER A 63 11.20 -11.05 -0.38
CA SER A 63 10.79 -9.79 0.24
C SER A 63 10.89 -8.63 -0.75
N ASN A 64 12.03 -8.50 -1.44
CA ASN A 64 12.26 -7.48 -2.46
C ASN A 64 11.28 -7.61 -3.62
N PHE A 65 11.01 -8.83 -4.10
CA PHE A 65 10.01 -9.08 -5.13
C PHE A 65 8.61 -8.66 -4.67
N LYS A 66 8.18 -9.08 -3.47
CA LYS A 66 6.88 -8.69 -2.92
C LYS A 66 6.77 -7.18 -2.76
N GLY A 67 7.80 -6.52 -2.21
CA GLY A 67 7.87 -5.06 -2.09
C GLY A 67 7.73 -4.38 -3.45
N ASN A 68 8.52 -4.80 -4.44
CA ASN A 68 8.48 -4.25 -5.79
C ASN A 68 7.11 -4.42 -6.47
N VAL A 69 6.48 -5.59 -6.32
CA VAL A 69 5.14 -5.86 -6.87
C VAL A 69 4.09 -4.98 -6.21
N VAL A 70 4.13 -4.83 -4.87
CA VAL A 70 3.21 -3.97 -4.12
C VAL A 70 3.37 -2.50 -4.49
N SER A 71 4.60 -1.99 -4.53
CA SER A 71 4.88 -0.62 -4.94
C SER A 71 4.41 -0.35 -6.37
N LYS A 72 4.64 -1.28 -7.30
CA LYS A 72 4.17 -1.15 -8.69
C LYS A 72 2.66 -1.11 -8.78
N ALA A 73 1.95 -2.03 -8.11
CA ALA A 73 0.49 -2.05 -8.08
C ALA A 73 -0.08 -0.76 -7.46
N ARG A 74 0.56 -0.23 -6.41
CA ARG A 74 0.17 1.04 -5.78
C ARG A 74 0.39 2.22 -6.72
N ILE A 75 1.52 2.28 -7.44
CA ILE A 75 1.78 3.31 -8.47
C ILE A 75 0.74 3.26 -9.58
N GLU A 76 0.41 2.07 -10.09
CA GLU A 76 -0.61 1.88 -11.12
C GLU A 76 -1.98 2.32 -10.63
N TRP A 77 -2.37 1.93 -9.41
CA TRP A 77 -3.59 2.40 -8.76
C TRP A 77 -3.61 3.94 -8.67
N ILE A 78 -2.54 4.59 -8.19
CA ILE A 78 -2.46 6.07 -8.13
C ILE A 78 -2.64 6.69 -9.51
N GLN A 79 -2.02 6.12 -10.55
CA GLN A 79 -2.11 6.65 -11.91
C GLN A 79 -3.53 6.56 -12.48
N GLU A 80 -4.19 5.41 -12.31
CA GLU A 80 -5.55 5.23 -12.78
C GLU A 80 -6.55 6.11 -12.02
N VAL A 81 -6.44 6.16 -10.70
CA VAL A 81 -7.32 7.00 -9.88
C VAL A 81 -7.11 8.49 -10.16
N ARG A 82 -5.88 8.95 -10.43
CA ARG A 82 -5.62 10.34 -10.88
C ARG A 82 -6.35 10.67 -12.18
N LYS A 83 -6.29 9.78 -13.19
CA LYS A 83 -7.02 9.99 -14.45
C LYS A 83 -8.53 10.08 -14.20
N LYS A 84 -9.08 9.15 -13.40
CA LYS A 84 -10.51 9.16 -13.06
C LYS A 84 -10.94 10.36 -12.24
N SER A 85 -10.06 10.87 -11.38
CA SER A 85 -10.30 12.10 -10.62
C SER A 85 -10.40 13.30 -11.56
N VAL A 86 -9.50 13.40 -12.54
CA VAL A 86 -9.56 14.45 -13.57
C VAL A 86 -10.82 14.31 -14.42
N ASP A 87 -11.18 13.10 -14.85
CA ASP A 87 -12.41 12.85 -15.60
C ASP A 87 -13.64 13.34 -14.82
N PHE A 88 -13.75 13.00 -13.53
CA PHE A 88 -14.87 13.40 -12.68
C PHE A 88 -14.92 14.92 -12.45
N ILE A 89 -13.79 15.54 -12.08
CA ILE A 89 -13.69 16.98 -11.84
C ILE A 89 -14.05 17.76 -13.11
N SER A 90 -13.55 17.31 -14.26
CA SER A 90 -13.84 17.94 -15.55
C SER A 90 -15.32 17.81 -15.91
N SER A 91 -15.93 16.64 -15.70
CA SER A 91 -17.37 16.47 -15.91
C SER A 91 -18.20 17.39 -15.02
N CYS A 92 -17.78 17.63 -13.76
CA CYS A 92 -18.44 18.60 -12.88
C CYS A 92 -18.35 20.03 -13.44
N TYR A 93 -17.18 20.48 -13.88
CA TYR A 93 -17.05 21.81 -14.47
C TYR A 93 -17.85 21.95 -15.77
N ASN A 94 -17.91 20.92 -16.61
CA ASN A 94 -18.70 20.94 -17.83
C ASN A 94 -20.19 21.18 -17.55
N ILE A 95 -20.76 20.54 -16.52
CA ILE A 95 -22.16 20.79 -16.17
C ILE A 95 -22.37 22.16 -15.53
N PHE A 96 -21.41 22.65 -14.73
CA PHE A 96 -21.49 23.99 -14.16
C PHE A 96 -21.44 25.07 -15.24
N GLU A 97 -20.56 24.92 -16.24
CA GLU A 97 -20.49 25.81 -17.40
C GLU A 97 -21.76 25.76 -18.24
N PHE A 98 -22.30 24.56 -18.46
CA PHE A 98 -23.58 24.38 -19.17
C PHE A 98 -24.71 25.17 -18.47
N VAL A 99 -24.85 25.02 -17.15
CA VAL A 99 -25.86 25.75 -16.36
C VAL A 99 -25.63 27.25 -16.43
N LYS A 100 -24.39 27.73 -16.26
CA LYS A 100 -24.07 29.16 -16.37
C LYS A 100 -24.43 29.74 -17.74
N PHE A 101 -24.22 28.99 -18.81
CA PHE A 101 -24.45 29.46 -20.18
C PHE A 101 -25.94 29.44 -20.56
N HIS A 102 -26.67 28.40 -20.15
CA HIS A 102 -28.07 28.23 -20.51
C HIS A 102 -29.06 28.88 -19.52
N GLY A 103 -28.60 29.27 -18.32
CA GLY A 103 -29.43 29.92 -17.32
C GLY A 103 -30.49 28.96 -16.78
N ASP A 104 -31.76 29.36 -16.82
CA ASP A 104 -32.87 28.61 -16.23
C ASP A 104 -33.08 27.26 -16.94
N ILE A 105 -32.64 26.19 -16.26
CA ILE A 105 -32.73 24.81 -16.72
C ILE A 105 -34.20 24.36 -16.92
N ALA A 106 -35.18 25.04 -16.32
CA ALA A 106 -36.59 24.73 -16.51
C ALA A 106 -37.09 24.95 -17.95
N TRP A 107 -36.37 25.76 -18.75
CA TRP A 107 -36.77 26.13 -20.12
C TRP A 107 -35.81 25.61 -21.19
N LEU A 108 -35.06 24.55 -20.89
CA LEU A 108 -34.22 23.91 -21.91
C LEU A 108 -35.08 23.37 -23.06
N ASN A 109 -34.61 23.59 -24.28
CA ASN A 109 -35.15 22.88 -25.43
C ASN A 109 -34.75 21.39 -25.36
N ALA A 110 -35.38 20.54 -26.16
CA ALA A 110 -35.15 19.08 -26.12
C ALA A 110 -33.68 18.69 -26.39
N GLU A 111 -32.94 19.45 -27.20
CA GLU A 111 -31.53 19.20 -27.49
C GLU A 111 -30.63 19.50 -26.28
N ASN A 112 -30.88 20.64 -25.63
CA ASN A 112 -30.15 21.06 -24.44
C ASN A 112 -30.50 20.18 -23.24
N GLU A 113 -31.76 19.75 -23.09
CA GLU A 113 -32.17 18.81 -22.05
C GLU A 113 -31.44 17.46 -22.20
N LYS A 114 -31.36 16.95 -23.43
CA LYS A 114 -30.58 15.73 -23.72
C LYS A 114 -29.10 15.91 -23.39
N SER A 115 -28.54 17.07 -23.73
CA SER A 115 -27.13 17.40 -23.44
C SER A 115 -26.88 17.48 -21.94
N PHE A 116 -27.76 18.15 -21.19
CA PHE A 116 -27.72 18.24 -19.73
C PHE A 116 -27.76 16.85 -19.07
N ASN A 117 -28.70 16.00 -19.49
CA ASN A 117 -28.79 14.63 -18.99
C ASN A 117 -27.56 13.78 -19.32
N THR A 118 -26.93 14.02 -20.48
CA THR A 118 -25.66 13.34 -20.83
C THR A 118 -24.54 13.73 -19.88
N LEU A 119 -24.39 15.02 -19.57
CA LEU A 119 -23.41 15.52 -18.59
C LEU A 119 -23.66 14.95 -17.20
N LYS A 120 -24.92 14.88 -16.75
CA LYS A 120 -25.28 14.23 -15.47
C LYS A 120 -24.84 12.77 -15.44
N ASN A 121 -25.11 12.02 -16.50
CA ASN A 121 -24.75 10.60 -16.58
C ASN A 121 -23.22 10.39 -16.58
N GLU A 122 -22.45 11.28 -17.22
CA GLU A 122 -20.99 11.23 -17.17
C GLU A 122 -20.45 11.43 -15.76
N ILE A 123 -21.00 12.40 -15.03
CA ILE A 123 -20.66 12.68 -13.63
C ILE A 123 -21.01 11.47 -12.76
N GLU A 124 -22.21 10.91 -12.91
CA GLU A 124 -22.65 9.73 -12.17
C GLU A 124 -21.71 8.53 -12.40
N ARG A 125 -21.36 8.26 -13.67
CA ARG A 125 -20.44 7.18 -14.02
C ARG A 125 -19.05 7.39 -13.42
N ASN A 126 -18.47 8.58 -13.60
CA ASN A 126 -17.11 8.88 -13.15
C ASN A 126 -17.02 8.91 -11.61
N GLY A 127 -18.02 9.50 -10.95
CA GLY A 127 -18.09 9.56 -9.49
C GLY A 127 -18.30 8.19 -8.85
N THR A 128 -19.21 7.37 -9.40
CA THR A 128 -19.42 5.99 -8.93
C THR A 128 -18.13 5.18 -9.01
N LEU A 129 -17.39 5.30 -10.12
CA LEU A 129 -16.13 4.60 -10.28
C LEU A 129 -15.08 5.04 -9.23
N LEU A 130 -14.99 6.34 -8.92
CA LEU A 130 -14.10 6.81 -7.86
C LEU A 130 -14.51 6.29 -6.50
N VAL A 131 -15.80 6.28 -6.17
CA VAL A 131 -16.29 5.66 -4.91
C VAL A 131 -15.86 4.20 -4.82
N LEU A 132 -15.89 3.43 -5.93
CA LEU A 132 -15.39 2.06 -5.96
C LEU A 132 -13.88 1.94 -5.74
N TYR A 133 -13.09 2.91 -6.22
CA TYR A 133 -11.64 2.92 -5.96
C TYR A 133 -11.29 3.21 -4.50
N PHE A 134 -12.13 3.96 -3.80
CA PHE A 134 -11.86 4.43 -2.43
C PHE A 134 -12.63 3.71 -1.32
N GLY A 135 -13.74 3.02 -1.65
CA GLY A 135 -14.71 2.55 -0.66
C GLY A 135 -14.84 1.03 -0.48
N PRO A 136 -15.61 0.62 0.56
CA PRO A 136 -15.51 1.13 1.92
C PRO A 136 -14.26 0.54 2.59
N ASN A 137 -13.56 1.35 3.39
CA ASN A 137 -12.41 0.85 4.13
C ASN A 137 -12.90 0.29 5.48
N VAL A 138 -12.92 -1.04 5.59
CA VAL A 138 -13.29 -1.77 6.83
C VAL A 138 -12.40 -1.34 8.02
N GLU A 139 -11.25 -0.71 7.73
CA GLU A 139 -10.23 -0.29 8.70
C GLU A 139 -10.29 1.20 9.09
N GLY A 140 -11.29 1.98 8.65
CA GLY A 140 -11.50 3.35 9.14
C GLY A 140 -10.48 4.39 8.65
N ASN A 141 -10.15 4.39 7.36
CA ASN A 141 -9.31 5.43 6.77
C ASN A 141 -10.14 6.72 6.52
N LYS A 142 -10.06 7.65 7.47
CA LYS A 142 -10.73 8.97 7.41
C LYS A 142 -10.49 9.76 6.11
N ASN A 143 -9.36 9.54 5.43
CA ASN A 143 -9.04 10.23 4.18
C ASN A 143 -9.85 9.68 3.01
N ASN A 144 -10.02 8.36 2.95
CA ASN A 144 -10.91 7.74 1.96
C ASN A 144 -12.36 8.11 2.26
N ASP A 145 -12.75 8.12 3.53
CA ASP A 145 -14.11 8.52 3.96
C ASP A 145 -14.42 9.94 3.49
N LEU A 146 -13.48 10.88 3.62
CA LEU A 146 -13.64 12.25 3.12
C LEU A 146 -13.81 12.30 1.60
N ILE A 147 -12.99 11.57 0.85
CA ILE A 147 -13.11 11.51 -0.62
C ILE A 147 -14.48 10.97 -1.02
N VAL A 148 -14.90 9.85 -0.42
CA VAL A 148 -16.21 9.23 -0.69
C VAL A 148 -17.33 10.19 -0.33
N TYR A 149 -17.28 10.84 0.83
CA TYR A 149 -18.27 11.83 1.24
C TYR A 149 -18.40 12.99 0.24
N LEU A 150 -17.27 13.60 -0.16
CA LEU A 150 -17.26 14.72 -1.10
C LEU A 150 -17.87 14.31 -2.44
N ILE A 151 -17.49 13.15 -2.96
CA ILE A 151 -18.01 12.62 -4.23
C ILE A 151 -19.50 12.28 -4.09
N SER A 152 -19.90 11.56 -3.04
CA SER A 152 -21.29 11.15 -2.84
C SER A 152 -22.23 12.34 -2.71
N THR A 153 -21.83 13.39 -1.98
CA THR A 153 -22.66 14.59 -1.84
C THR A 153 -22.71 15.43 -3.12
N LEU A 154 -21.64 15.45 -3.92
CA LEU A 154 -21.67 16.03 -5.27
C LEU A 154 -22.61 15.26 -6.20
N LEU A 155 -22.54 13.92 -6.17
CA LEU A 155 -23.41 13.06 -6.96
C LEU A 155 -24.87 13.26 -6.60
N GLU A 156 -25.20 13.31 -5.31
CA GLU A 156 -26.57 13.53 -4.83
C GLU A 156 -27.12 14.87 -5.33
N ALA A 157 -26.35 15.95 -5.16
CA ALA A 157 -26.76 17.28 -5.59
C ALA A 157 -26.92 17.39 -7.12
N ILE A 158 -25.97 16.84 -7.88
CA ILE A 158 -25.95 16.96 -9.35
C ILE A 158 -26.98 16.03 -10.00
N THR A 159 -27.10 14.78 -9.53
CA THR A 159 -28.06 13.82 -10.11
C THR A 159 -29.49 14.17 -9.72
N ASN A 160 -29.69 14.84 -8.58
CA ASN A 160 -30.98 15.29 -8.06
C ASN A 160 -32.04 14.18 -8.09
N LYS A 161 -31.66 12.96 -7.70
CA LYS A 161 -32.54 11.77 -7.79
C LYS A 161 -33.83 11.94 -7.00
N ASP A 162 -33.78 12.69 -5.91
CA ASP A 162 -34.91 12.93 -5.02
C ASP A 162 -35.65 14.26 -5.31
N GLY A 163 -35.18 15.04 -6.29
CA GLY A 163 -35.83 16.29 -6.72
C GLY A 163 -35.62 17.50 -5.80
N TYR A 164 -34.81 17.38 -4.74
CA TYR A 164 -34.60 18.43 -3.74
C TYR A 164 -33.64 19.56 -4.15
N TYR A 165 -32.82 19.37 -5.18
CA TYR A 165 -31.83 20.36 -5.61
C TYR A 165 -32.32 21.19 -6.79
N ASP A 166 -32.11 22.50 -6.72
CA ASP A 166 -32.29 23.40 -7.85
C ASP A 166 -31.13 23.21 -8.85
N PRO A 167 -31.37 22.74 -10.08
CA PRO A 167 -30.32 22.61 -11.09
C PRO A 167 -29.58 23.92 -11.39
N ASN A 168 -30.20 25.07 -11.14
CA ASN A 168 -29.58 26.39 -11.32
C ASN A 168 -28.53 26.70 -10.24
N SER A 169 -28.57 26.02 -9.09
CA SER A 169 -27.61 26.20 -8.00
C SER A 169 -26.38 25.28 -8.14
N LEU A 170 -26.32 24.41 -9.16
CA LEU A 170 -25.17 23.53 -9.38
C LEU A 170 -23.81 24.26 -9.44
N PRO A 171 -23.69 25.45 -10.07
CA PRO A 171 -22.45 26.22 -10.04
C PRO A 171 -21.92 26.54 -8.63
N GLU A 172 -22.78 26.64 -7.61
CA GLU A 172 -22.40 26.90 -6.22
C GLU A 172 -21.62 25.74 -5.59
N LEU A 173 -21.65 24.54 -6.19
CA LEU A 173 -20.86 23.38 -5.77
C LEU A 173 -19.39 23.45 -6.19
N THR A 174 -18.98 24.53 -6.88
CA THR A 174 -17.60 24.72 -7.37
C THR A 174 -16.60 24.61 -6.22
N ASP A 175 -16.85 25.24 -5.08
CA ASP A 175 -15.97 25.20 -3.91
C ASP A 175 -15.72 23.77 -3.43
N LYS A 176 -16.75 22.91 -3.47
CA LYS A 176 -16.64 21.50 -3.07
C LYS A 176 -15.77 20.69 -4.04
N VAL A 177 -15.88 20.97 -5.35
CA VAL A 177 -15.03 20.35 -6.38
C VAL A 177 -13.57 20.80 -6.22
N GLU A 178 -13.34 22.08 -5.92
CA GLU A 178 -11.99 22.63 -5.68
C GLU A 178 -11.35 21.99 -4.45
N ILE A 179 -12.09 21.89 -3.33
CA ILE A 179 -11.61 21.23 -2.11
C ILE A 179 -11.26 19.76 -2.38
N LEU A 180 -12.11 19.03 -3.11
CA LEU A 180 -11.82 17.66 -3.51
C LEU A 180 -10.52 17.59 -4.32
N GLY A 181 -10.33 18.48 -5.29
CA GLY A 181 -9.12 18.55 -6.10
C GLY A 181 -7.85 18.81 -5.28
N ASP A 182 -7.89 19.78 -4.38
CA ASP A 182 -6.77 20.11 -3.48
C ASP A 182 -6.45 18.95 -2.54
N PHE A 183 -7.48 18.32 -1.96
CA PHE A 183 -7.31 17.15 -1.10
C PHE A 183 -6.65 15.99 -1.86
N LEU A 184 -7.18 15.63 -3.03
CA LEU A 184 -6.64 14.55 -3.87
C LEU A 184 -5.20 14.83 -4.29
N ARG A 185 -4.84 16.08 -4.61
CA ARG A 185 -3.46 16.47 -4.93
C ARG A 185 -2.51 16.13 -3.78
N ILE A 186 -2.88 16.48 -2.55
CA ILE A 186 -2.07 16.24 -1.35
C ILE A 186 -2.03 14.74 -1.04
N TYR A 187 -3.18 14.09 -1.05
CA TYR A 187 -3.32 12.66 -0.75
C TYR A 187 -2.52 11.79 -1.73
N PHE A 188 -2.67 12.01 -3.04
CA PHE A 188 -1.90 11.26 -4.03
C PHE A 188 -0.40 11.56 -4.00
N LYS A 189 0.02 12.70 -3.45
CA LYS A 189 1.44 12.98 -3.24
C LYS A 189 1.99 12.15 -2.08
N ALA A 190 1.24 12.03 -0.98
CA ALA A 190 1.57 11.16 0.14
C ALA A 190 1.64 9.69 -0.30
N GLU A 191 0.63 9.23 -1.04
CA GLU A 191 0.58 7.87 -1.58
C GLU A 191 1.72 7.55 -2.55
N TRP A 192 2.12 8.53 -3.37
CA TRP A 192 3.28 8.40 -4.25
C TRP A 192 4.59 8.23 -3.48
N LYS A 193 4.80 9.06 -2.45
CA LYS A 193 5.97 8.98 -1.57
C LYS A 193 6.02 7.62 -0.87
N ARG A 194 4.89 7.17 -0.36
CA ARG A 194 4.71 5.86 0.28
C ARG A 194 5.06 4.72 -0.67
N ALA A 195 4.55 4.76 -1.91
CA ALA A 195 4.82 3.73 -2.90
C ALA A 195 6.30 3.65 -3.32
N ASN A 196 7.00 4.79 -3.33
CA ASN A 196 8.44 4.86 -3.62
C ASN A 196 9.34 4.55 -2.40
N GLY A 197 8.77 4.32 -1.23
CA GLY A 197 9.55 4.13 0.01
C GLY A 197 10.20 5.42 0.53
N GLU A 198 9.76 6.59 0.09
CA GLU A 198 10.22 7.88 0.62
C GLU A 198 9.68 8.16 2.04
N ILE A 199 8.51 7.59 2.36
CA ILE A 199 7.87 7.61 3.68
C ILE A 199 7.31 6.21 3.98
N GLN A 200 7.27 5.85 5.27
CA GLN A 200 6.65 4.63 5.76
C GLN A 200 5.12 4.75 5.76
N ASP A 201 4.42 3.61 5.80
CA ASP A 201 2.96 3.58 5.89
C ASP A 201 2.43 4.35 7.12
N SER A 202 3.17 4.34 8.24
CA SER A 202 2.82 5.08 9.47
C SER A 202 3.01 6.60 9.37
N GLU A 203 3.84 7.07 8.43
CA GLU A 203 4.19 8.49 8.28
C GLU A 203 3.24 9.21 7.31
N VAL A 204 2.34 8.49 6.64
CA VAL A 204 1.38 9.05 5.68
C VAL A 204 0.52 10.11 6.34
N GLN A 205 -0.07 9.80 7.49
CA GLN A 205 -0.98 10.72 8.16
C GLN A 205 -0.25 11.97 8.67
N GLU A 206 0.95 11.80 9.21
CA GLU A 206 1.82 12.91 9.63
C GLU A 206 2.20 13.79 8.43
N TYR A 207 2.46 13.20 7.26
CA TYR A 207 2.71 13.96 6.04
C TYR A 207 1.50 14.80 5.63
N LEU A 208 0.30 14.24 5.69
CA LEU A 208 -0.94 14.97 5.36
C LEU A 208 -1.19 16.13 6.31
N GLU A 209 -0.99 15.91 7.61
CA GLU A 209 -1.21 16.90 8.68
C GLU A 209 -0.19 18.05 8.66
N LYS A 210 0.86 18.00 7.83
CA LYS A 210 1.77 19.14 7.58
C LYS A 210 1.23 20.13 6.54
N HIS A 211 0.14 19.81 5.85
CA HIS A 211 -0.41 20.65 4.80
C HIS A 211 -1.64 21.44 5.27
N ASP A 212 -1.56 22.77 5.24
CA ASP A 212 -2.66 23.66 5.69
C ASP A 212 -4.00 23.38 5.02
N LEU A 213 -4.00 23.10 3.71
CA LEU A 213 -5.22 22.80 2.96
C LEU A 213 -5.86 21.47 3.40
N TYR A 214 -5.04 20.48 3.79
CA TYR A 214 -5.55 19.24 4.35
C TYR A 214 -6.23 19.48 5.69
N ILE A 215 -5.55 20.24 6.59
CA ILE A 215 -6.11 20.58 7.91
C ILE A 215 -7.45 21.30 7.74
N LYS A 216 -7.50 22.32 6.87
CA LYS A 216 -8.72 23.08 6.60
C LYS A 216 -9.85 22.22 6.04
N ALA A 217 -9.55 21.32 5.10
CA ALA A 217 -10.55 20.40 4.57
C ALA A 217 -11.09 19.48 5.67
N MET A 218 -10.22 18.91 6.49
CA MET A 218 -10.64 18.06 7.61
C MET A 218 -11.47 18.83 8.65
N ASP A 219 -11.10 20.07 8.97
CA ASP A 219 -11.83 20.93 9.90
C ASP A 219 -13.26 21.19 9.42
N VAL A 220 -13.42 21.60 8.16
CA VAL A 220 -14.72 21.90 7.54
C VAL A 220 -15.67 20.70 7.50
N PHE A 221 -15.13 19.50 7.27
CA PHE A 221 -15.95 18.31 7.01
C PHE A 221 -15.99 17.29 8.16
N SER A 222 -15.21 17.47 9.24
CA SER A 222 -15.12 16.50 10.34
C SER A 222 -16.47 16.06 10.89
N ASP A 223 -17.31 16.99 11.31
CA ASP A 223 -18.66 16.71 11.83
C ASP A 223 -19.55 16.04 10.77
N LYS A 224 -19.41 16.46 9.50
CA LYS A 224 -20.18 15.91 8.38
C LYS A 224 -19.79 14.48 8.00
N LEU A 225 -18.55 14.09 8.28
CA LEU A 225 -18.12 12.70 8.09
C LEU A 225 -18.76 11.77 9.12
N GLU A 226 -18.95 12.24 10.35
CA GLU A 226 -19.63 11.45 11.38
C GLU A 226 -21.11 11.27 11.03
N GLU A 227 -21.81 12.35 10.69
CA GLU A 227 -23.20 12.31 10.20
C GLU A 227 -23.35 11.36 8.99
N PHE A 228 -22.39 11.39 8.07
CA PHE A 228 -22.40 10.53 6.88
C PHE A 228 -22.24 9.04 7.20
N LYS A 229 -21.43 8.70 8.22
CA LYS A 229 -21.26 7.32 8.70
C LYS A 229 -22.53 6.81 9.38
N GLU A 230 -23.08 7.61 10.29
CA GLU A 230 -24.34 7.28 10.97
C GLU A 230 -25.47 7.02 9.98
N LEU A 231 -25.57 7.85 8.93
CA LEU A 231 -26.57 7.67 7.87
C LEU A 231 -26.35 6.37 7.07
N ALA A 232 -25.10 5.98 6.83
CA ALA A 232 -24.78 4.74 6.15
C ALA A 232 -25.20 3.53 7.00
N ASP A 233 -24.85 3.53 8.28
CA ASP A 233 -25.22 2.45 9.22
C ASP A 233 -26.74 2.33 9.34
N TYR A 234 -27.44 3.46 9.52
CA TYR A 234 -28.91 3.50 9.55
C TYR A 234 -29.55 2.90 8.30
N LYS A 235 -28.99 3.16 7.10
CA LYS A 235 -29.49 2.56 5.84
C LYS A 235 -29.35 1.03 5.85
N TYR A 236 -28.25 0.50 6.38
CA TYR A 236 -28.05 -0.95 6.49
C TYR A 236 -28.95 -1.58 7.55
N ASP A 237 -29.19 -0.91 8.67
CA ASP A 237 -30.13 -1.37 9.70
C ASP A 237 -31.57 -1.42 9.17
N LEU A 238 -32.02 -0.36 8.47
CA LEU A 238 -33.32 -0.37 7.80
C LEU A 238 -33.44 -1.48 6.74
N ALA A 239 -32.39 -1.69 5.95
CA ALA A 239 -32.37 -2.77 4.96
C ALA A 239 -32.47 -4.13 5.65
N LYS A 240 -31.73 -4.33 6.75
CA LYS A 240 -31.78 -5.55 7.54
C LYS A 240 -33.17 -5.81 8.07
N GLU A 241 -33.86 -4.81 8.63
CA GLU A 241 -35.26 -4.96 9.07
C GLU A 241 -36.19 -5.31 7.92
N LYS A 242 -36.12 -4.58 6.80
CA LYS A 242 -36.97 -4.77 5.62
C LYS A 242 -36.83 -6.15 4.99
N TYR A 243 -35.59 -6.67 4.91
CA TYR A 243 -35.29 -7.95 4.26
C TYR A 243 -35.26 -9.13 5.24
N ALA A 244 -35.26 -8.90 6.56
CA ALA A 244 -35.41 -9.96 7.56
C ALA A 244 -36.88 -10.40 7.75
N THR A 245 -37.86 -9.55 7.44
CA THR A 245 -39.29 -9.88 7.55
C THR A 245 -39.85 -10.69 6.38
N VAL A 246 -38.99 -11.12 5.45
CA VAL A 246 -39.36 -11.96 4.31
C VAL A 246 -38.74 -13.35 4.51
N GLU A 247 -39.25 -14.10 5.49
CA GLU A 247 -39.14 -15.57 5.48
C GLU A 247 -40.40 -16.16 4.79
N PRO A 248 -40.25 -17.24 4.01
CA PRO A 248 -41.28 -17.77 3.10
C PRO A 248 -42.58 -18.28 3.75
#